data_AF-A0A7W8P1T8-F1
#
_entry.id   AF-A0A7W8P1T8-F1
#
_cell.length_a   1.000
_cell.length_b   1.000
_cell.length_c   1.000
_cell.angle_alpha   90.00
_cell.angle_beta   90.00
_cell.angle_gamma   90.00
#
_symmetry.space_group_name_H-M   'P 1'
#
loop_
_entity.id
_entity.type
_entity.pdbx_description
1 polymer ?
#
loop_
_entity_poly.entity_id
_entity_poly.type
_entity_poly.pdbx_seq_one_letter_code
_entity_poly.pdbx_strand_id
1 'polypeptide(L)'
;MSYRLIKCFVLVVALGGFHSIYADEAIDDSNCLQYLGGGGFGDFDCYEDHARSLEADNKKVSNAILVAHGVSRTNKIELIRYMRVQDDAVKACDLAIKIEYPSAKERAKRNHIELYDVMAARCHYSIRKQQNEFLRDLDSIKTD
;
A
#
# COMPACT_ATOMS: atom_id res chain seq x y z
N MET A 1 23.99 -47.35 5.41
CA MET A 1 23.41 -46.14 6.04
C MET A 1 22.38 -45.57 5.08
N SER A 2 21.12 -45.54 5.52
CA SER A 2 19.93 -45.69 4.68
C SER A 2 19.55 -44.51 3.79
N TYR A 3 19.36 -44.77 2.48
CA TYR A 3 18.72 -43.90 1.48
C TYR A 3 17.34 -43.35 1.89
N ARG A 4 16.69 -43.98 2.88
CA ARG A 4 15.43 -43.54 3.50
C ARG A 4 15.59 -42.25 4.33
N LEU A 5 16.73 -42.04 4.98
CA LEU A 5 16.98 -40.85 5.81
C LEU A 5 17.12 -39.58 4.93
N ILE A 6 17.72 -39.71 3.76
CA ILE A 6 17.90 -38.60 2.81
C ILE A 6 16.55 -38.15 2.23
N LYS A 7 15.66 -39.07 1.88
CA LYS A 7 14.31 -38.74 1.39
C LYS A 7 13.45 -38.00 2.42
N CYS A 8 13.54 -38.39 3.69
CA CYS A 8 12.84 -37.68 4.77
C CYS A 8 13.38 -36.25 4.95
N PHE A 9 14.69 -36.05 4.82
CA PHE A 9 15.30 -34.72 4.95
C PHE A 9 14.85 -33.75 3.85
N VAL A 10 14.77 -34.21 2.60
CA VAL A 10 14.29 -33.39 1.47
C VAL A 10 12.81 -33.03 1.62
N LEU A 11 11.99 -33.95 2.14
CA LEU A 11 10.57 -33.71 2.41
C LEU A 11 10.34 -32.68 3.52
N VAL A 12 11.17 -32.70 4.58
CA VAL A 12 11.09 -31.73 5.68
C VAL A 12 11.53 -30.34 5.24
N VAL A 13 12.55 -30.22 4.37
CA VAL A 13 12.96 -28.92 3.81
C VAL A 13 11.90 -28.36 2.84
N ALA A 14 11.28 -29.20 2.02
CA ALA A 14 10.21 -28.78 1.11
C ALA A 14 8.91 -28.38 1.85
N LEU A 15 8.62 -28.99 3.00
CA LEU A 15 7.46 -28.66 3.84
C LEU A 15 7.76 -27.55 4.87
N GLY A 16 9.02 -27.32 5.22
CA GLY A 16 9.44 -26.28 6.17
C GLY A 16 9.78 -24.94 5.51
N GLY A 17 10.01 -24.90 4.20
CA GLY A 17 10.47 -23.72 3.46
C GLY A 17 9.42 -22.64 3.17
N PHE A 18 8.14 -22.88 3.48
CA PHE A 18 7.08 -21.89 3.34
C PHE A 18 6.43 -21.56 4.68
N HIS A 19 7.24 -21.30 5.70
CA HIS A 19 6.76 -20.40 6.73
C HIS A 19 6.80 -19.01 6.10
N SER A 20 5.64 -18.52 5.63
CA SER A 20 5.47 -17.10 5.34
C SER A 20 5.92 -16.37 6.60
N ILE A 21 7.13 -15.81 6.55
CA ILE A 21 7.56 -14.80 7.49
C ILE A 21 6.67 -13.61 7.14
N TYR A 22 5.48 -13.59 7.72
CA TYR A 22 4.76 -12.34 7.89
C TYR A 22 5.65 -11.55 8.83
N ALA A 23 6.43 -10.63 8.24
CA ALA A 23 7.06 -9.57 9.00
C ALA A 23 5.91 -8.79 9.64
N ASP A 24 5.68 -9.07 10.92
CA ASP A 24 4.78 -8.33 11.82
C ASP A 24 5.44 -6.99 12.20
N GLU A 25 5.89 -6.26 11.19
CA GLU A 25 6.52 -4.96 11.34
C GLU A 25 5.57 -3.92 10.76
N ALA A 26 5.26 -2.89 11.55
CA ALA A 26 4.46 -1.77 11.08
C ALA A 26 5.18 -1.14 9.88
N ILE A 27 4.56 -1.24 8.71
CA ILE A 27 5.18 -0.91 7.44
C ILE A 27 5.43 0.61 7.35
N ASP A 28 6.71 0.97 7.22
CA ASP A 28 7.19 2.34 7.06
C ASP A 28 7.98 2.53 5.75
N ASP A 29 8.17 3.79 5.32
CA ASP A 29 9.00 4.24 4.18
C ASP A 29 10.44 3.69 4.25
N SER A 30 10.88 3.26 5.44
CA SER A 30 12.16 2.60 5.70
C SER A 30 12.21 1.13 5.28
N ASN A 31 11.07 0.45 5.19
CA ASN A 31 10.95 -0.97 4.79
C ASN A 31 10.75 -1.16 3.28
N CYS A 32 10.23 -0.15 2.59
CA CYS A 32 10.27 -0.12 1.11
C CYS A 32 11.65 0.35 0.63
N LEU A 33 12.55 -0.64 0.52
CA LEU A 33 13.88 -0.65 -0.11
C LEU A 33 14.26 0.66 -0.82
N GLN A 34 14.76 1.64 -0.06
CA GLN A 34 15.25 2.90 -0.60
C GLN A 34 16.54 2.72 -1.41
N TYR A 35 16.48 2.15 -2.63
CA TYR A 35 17.59 2.03 -3.61
C TYR A 35 18.51 0.80 -3.56
N LEU A 36 18.10 -0.34 -3.00
CA LEU A 36 18.91 -1.56 -3.06
C LEU A 36 18.37 -2.57 -4.08
N GLY A 37 18.88 -2.50 -5.31
CA GLY A 37 18.86 -3.66 -6.23
C GLY A 37 18.45 -3.45 -7.68
N GLY A 38 18.80 -2.32 -8.31
CA GLY A 38 19.09 -2.31 -9.76
C GLY A 38 17.93 -2.47 -10.76
N GLY A 39 16.67 -2.24 -10.38
CA GLY A 39 15.57 -2.37 -11.35
C GLY A 39 14.26 -1.62 -11.09
N GLY A 40 14.11 -0.82 -10.01
CA GLY A 40 12.90 -0.04 -9.71
C GLY A 40 11.61 -0.84 -9.42
N PHE A 41 11.54 -2.08 -9.90
CA PHE A 41 10.38 -2.96 -9.84
C PHE A 41 10.01 -3.37 -8.41
N GLY A 42 11.00 -3.73 -7.58
CA GLY A 42 10.77 -4.10 -6.18
C GLY A 42 10.21 -2.94 -5.35
N ASP A 43 10.72 -1.74 -5.58
CA ASP A 43 10.26 -0.53 -4.88
C ASP A 43 8.83 -0.17 -5.32
N PHE A 44 8.55 -0.24 -6.62
CA PHE A 44 7.21 -0.02 -7.18
C PHE A 44 6.17 -0.96 -6.57
N ASP A 45 6.42 -2.28 -6.62
CA ASP A 45 5.48 -3.27 -6.09
C ASP A 45 5.26 -3.08 -4.58
N CYS A 46 6.33 -2.81 -3.82
CA CYS A 46 6.25 -2.51 -2.39
C CYS A 46 5.30 -1.33 -2.12
N TYR A 47 5.55 -0.18 -2.75
CA TYR A 47 4.74 1.02 -2.54
C TYR A 47 3.29 0.81 -2.98
N GLU A 48 3.04 0.18 -4.13
CA GLU A 48 1.68 -0.08 -4.62
C GLU A 48 0.89 -1.03 -3.72
N ASP A 49 1.49 -2.15 -3.31
CA ASP A 49 0.83 -3.12 -2.41
C ASP A 49 0.49 -2.49 -1.07
N HIS A 50 1.41 -1.69 -0.51
CA HIS A 50 1.14 -1.00 0.74
C HIS A 50 0.14 0.14 0.60
N ALA A 51 0.18 0.91 -0.49
CA ALA A 51 -0.83 1.91 -0.79
C ALA A 51 -2.24 1.28 -0.88
N ARG A 52 -2.35 0.11 -1.54
CA ARG A 52 -3.61 -0.67 -1.60
C ARG A 52 -4.08 -1.14 -0.23
N SER A 53 -3.16 -1.65 0.59
CA SER A 53 -3.46 -2.08 1.97
C SER A 53 -3.96 -0.91 2.81
N LEU A 54 -3.27 0.25 2.75
CA LEU A 54 -3.66 1.46 3.45
C LEU A 54 -4.99 2.00 2.95
N GLU A 55 -5.26 1.96 1.64
CA GLU A 55 -6.57 2.37 1.11
C GLU A 55 -7.71 1.51 1.67
N ALA A 56 -7.51 0.20 1.74
CA ALA A 56 -8.51 -0.71 2.33
C ALA A 56 -8.73 -0.42 3.82
N ASP A 57 -7.65 -0.17 4.57
CA ASP A 57 -7.75 0.18 5.99
C ASP A 57 -8.39 1.56 6.21
N ASN A 58 -8.05 2.57 5.40
CA ASN A 58 -8.66 3.90 5.43
C ASN A 58 -10.18 3.83 5.25
N LYS A 59 -10.65 3.01 4.29
CA LYS A 59 -12.09 2.77 4.09
C LYS A 59 -12.71 2.10 5.32
N LYS A 60 -12.04 1.13 5.92
CA LYS A 60 -12.50 0.44 7.13
C LYS A 60 -12.64 1.40 8.31
N VAL A 61 -11.60 2.18 8.61
CA VAL A 61 -11.59 3.15 9.73
C VAL A 61 -12.61 4.26 9.49
N SER A 62 -12.66 4.83 8.29
CA SER A 62 -13.66 5.85 7.93
C SER A 62 -15.10 5.33 8.15
N ASN A 63 -15.40 4.10 7.72
CA ASN A 63 -16.70 3.49 7.95
C ASN A 63 -17.02 3.32 9.45
N ALA A 64 -16.03 2.91 10.26
CA ALA A 64 -16.19 2.80 11.71
C ALA A 64 -16.50 4.16 12.38
N ILE A 65 -15.90 5.25 11.90
CA ILE A 65 -16.20 6.62 12.35
C ILE A 65 -17.61 7.03 11.88
N LEU A 66 -18.01 6.70 10.66
CA LEU A 66 -19.33 7.07 10.13
C LEU A 66 -20.50 6.42 10.88
N VAL A 67 -20.33 5.20 11.38
CA VAL A 67 -21.37 4.48 12.13
C VAL A 67 -21.33 4.74 13.64
N ALA A 68 -20.34 5.49 14.10
CA ALA A 68 -20.20 5.91 15.48
C ALA A 68 -21.44 6.62 16.04
N HIS A 69 -21.75 6.32 17.30
CA HIS A 69 -22.58 7.19 18.13
C HIS A 69 -21.80 8.47 18.47
N GLY A 70 -22.48 9.60 18.59
CA GLY A 70 -21.87 10.90 18.96
C GLY A 70 -21.31 11.73 17.78
N VAL A 71 -21.08 11.14 16.61
CA VAL A 71 -20.63 11.91 15.43
C VAL A 71 -21.81 12.62 14.78
N SER A 72 -21.74 13.96 14.70
CA SER A 72 -22.79 14.79 14.09
C SER A 72 -22.97 14.51 12.60
N ARG A 73 -24.17 14.77 12.05
CA ARG A 73 -24.43 14.62 10.60
C ARG A 73 -23.47 15.46 9.76
N THR A 74 -23.14 16.68 10.20
CA THR A 74 -22.19 17.56 9.51
C THR A 74 -20.81 16.94 9.46
N ASN A 75 -20.31 16.41 10.58
CA ASN A 75 -18.98 15.77 10.62
C ASN A 75 -18.93 14.51 9.74
N LYS A 76 -20.02 13.74 9.65
CA LYS A 76 -20.12 12.61 8.71
C LYS A 76 -20.00 13.05 7.25
N ILE A 77 -20.65 14.16 6.89
CA ILE A 77 -20.57 14.73 5.53
C ILE A 77 -19.15 15.21 5.23
N GLU A 78 -18.50 15.88 6.16
CA GLU A 78 -17.12 16.34 5.98
C GLU A 78 -16.13 15.16 5.87
N LEU A 79 -16.31 14.09 6.64
CA LEU A 79 -15.50 12.88 6.51
C LEU A 79 -15.68 12.24 5.12
N ILE A 80 -16.91 12.14 4.61
CA ILE A 80 -17.16 11.63 3.25
C ILE A 80 -16.50 12.53 2.20
N ARG A 81 -16.56 13.86 2.36
CA ARG A 81 -15.88 14.80 1.46
C ARG A 81 -14.38 14.62 1.52
N TYR A 82 -13.81 14.53 2.71
CA TYR A 82 -12.39 14.29 2.93
C TYR A 82 -11.91 13.03 2.19
N MET A 83 -12.61 11.90 2.33
CA MET A 83 -12.25 10.66 1.64
C MET A 83 -12.18 10.84 0.11
N ARG A 84 -13.14 11.57 -0.48
CA ARG A 84 -13.14 11.86 -1.93
C ARG A 84 -11.99 12.75 -2.35
N VAL A 85 -11.69 13.80 -1.57
CA VAL A 85 -10.57 14.71 -1.85
C VAL A 85 -9.24 13.96 -1.80
N GLN A 86 -9.07 13.02 -0.88
CA GLN A 86 -7.89 12.16 -0.83
C GLN A 86 -7.77 11.25 -2.07
N ASP A 87 -8.88 10.65 -2.51
CA ASP A 87 -8.89 9.85 -3.76
C ASP A 87 -8.55 10.70 -5.00
N ASP A 88 -8.97 11.96 -5.04
CA ASP A 88 -8.60 12.88 -6.11
C ASP A 88 -7.13 13.32 -6.03
N ALA A 89 -6.60 13.51 -4.83
CA ALA A 89 -5.19 13.84 -4.62
C ALA A 89 -4.27 12.71 -5.11
N VAL A 90 -4.62 11.45 -4.87
CA VAL A 90 -3.87 10.28 -5.36
C VAL A 90 -3.74 10.31 -6.90
N LYS A 91 -4.78 10.70 -7.64
CA LYS A 91 -4.73 10.78 -9.12
C LYS A 91 -3.71 11.78 -9.64
N ALA A 92 -3.31 12.76 -8.83
CA ALA A 92 -2.30 13.75 -9.19
C ALA A 92 -0.88 13.16 -9.20
N CYS A 93 -0.64 12.07 -8.45
CA CYS A 93 0.63 11.35 -8.46
C CYS A 93 1.00 10.81 -9.85
N ASP A 94 -0.01 10.43 -10.65
CA ASP A 94 0.18 9.94 -12.03
C ASP A 94 0.51 11.04 -13.05
N LEU A 95 0.54 12.31 -12.67
CA LEU A 95 0.66 13.42 -13.63
C LEU A 95 1.96 13.36 -14.42
N ALA A 96 3.09 13.07 -13.76
CA ALA A 96 4.39 12.97 -14.42
C ALA A 96 4.38 11.88 -15.51
N ILE A 97 3.82 10.71 -15.20
CA ILE A 97 3.67 9.60 -16.15
C ILE A 97 2.77 9.99 -17.33
N LYS A 98 1.68 10.71 -17.07
CA LYS A 98 0.75 11.18 -18.13
C LYS A 98 1.41 12.23 -19.04
N ILE A 99 2.31 13.05 -18.53
CA ILE A 99 3.06 14.03 -19.31
C ILE A 99 4.10 13.33 -20.20
N GLU A 100 4.86 12.40 -19.62
CA GLU A 100 5.88 11.64 -20.35
C GLU A 100 5.27 10.71 -21.41
N TYR A 101 4.09 10.15 -21.12
CA TYR A 101 3.37 9.22 -21.99
C TYR A 101 1.93 9.68 -22.21
N PRO A 102 1.70 10.57 -23.18
CA PRO A 102 0.40 11.21 -23.39
C PRO A 102 -0.70 10.26 -23.87
N SER A 103 -0.35 9.05 -24.36
CA SER A 103 -1.33 8.02 -24.71
C SER A 103 -1.14 6.70 -23.96
N ALA A 104 -2.27 6.05 -23.63
CA ALA A 104 -2.27 4.70 -23.05
C ALA A 104 -1.57 3.66 -23.96
N LYS A 105 -1.58 3.89 -25.29
CA LYS A 105 -0.91 3.04 -26.27
C LYS A 105 0.63 3.15 -26.17
N GLU A 106 1.15 4.34 -25.89
CA GLU A 106 2.58 4.54 -25.66
C GLU A 106 3.01 3.92 -24.33
N ARG A 107 2.19 4.09 -23.27
CA ARG A 107 2.43 3.43 -21.98
C ARG A 107 2.43 1.90 -22.11
N ALA A 108 1.44 1.33 -22.80
CA ALA A 108 1.29 -0.12 -22.96
C ALA A 108 2.41 -0.79 -23.79
N LYS A 109 3.20 -0.02 -24.55
CA LYS A 109 4.36 -0.54 -25.26
C LYS A 109 5.56 -0.77 -24.34
N ARG A 110 5.53 -0.28 -23.10
CA ARG A 110 6.60 -0.53 -22.13
C ARG A 110 6.49 -1.94 -21.56
N ASN A 111 7.66 -2.55 -21.35
CA ASN A 111 7.83 -3.86 -20.73
C ASN A 111 8.64 -3.80 -19.43
N HIS A 112 8.85 -2.60 -18.88
CA HIS A 112 9.63 -2.36 -17.66
C HIS A 112 9.03 -1.19 -16.86
N ILE A 113 9.35 -1.16 -15.57
CA ILE A 113 8.99 -0.09 -14.62
C ILE A 113 10.06 0.99 -14.70
N GLU A 114 9.63 2.23 -14.91
CA GLU A 114 10.50 3.39 -15.00
C GLU A 114 10.52 4.20 -13.70
N LEU A 115 11.47 5.12 -13.58
CA LEU A 115 11.61 5.98 -12.40
C LEU A 115 10.29 6.69 -12.04
N TYR A 116 9.57 7.21 -13.04
CA TYR A 116 8.31 7.90 -12.80
C TYR A 116 7.18 6.99 -12.32
N ASP A 117 7.20 5.70 -12.69
CA ASP A 117 6.27 4.71 -12.15
C ASP A 117 6.55 4.51 -10.65
N VAL A 118 7.82 4.38 -10.24
CA VAL A 118 8.22 4.29 -8.82
C VAL A 118 7.86 5.55 -8.04
N MET A 119 8.09 6.73 -8.61
CA MET A 119 7.75 8.00 -7.97
C MET A 119 6.24 8.15 -7.74
N ALA A 120 5.42 7.74 -8.71
CA ALA A 120 3.97 7.74 -8.57
C ALA A 120 3.52 6.77 -7.48
N ALA A 121 4.04 5.54 -7.47
CA ALA A 121 3.75 4.55 -6.44
C ALA A 121 4.09 5.06 -5.04
N ARG A 122 5.28 5.66 -4.86
CA ARG A 122 5.65 6.29 -3.58
C ARG A 122 4.69 7.40 -3.18
N CYS A 123 4.29 8.26 -4.12
CA CYS A 123 3.31 9.31 -3.88
C CYS A 123 1.95 8.74 -3.45
N HIS A 124 1.47 7.66 -4.08
CA HIS A 124 0.27 6.95 -3.66
C HIS A 124 0.40 6.48 -2.20
N TYR A 125 1.49 5.80 -1.86
CA TYR A 125 1.76 5.34 -0.50
C TYR A 125 1.74 6.48 0.51
N SER A 126 2.49 7.57 0.27
CA SER A 126 2.59 8.68 1.22
C SER A 126 1.24 9.34 1.50
N ILE A 127 0.41 9.55 0.47
CA ILE A 127 -0.94 10.12 0.65
C ILE A 127 -1.82 9.17 1.46
N ARG A 128 -1.81 7.87 1.12
CA ARG A 128 -2.61 6.86 1.84
C ARG A 128 -2.17 6.68 3.28
N LYS A 129 -0.88 6.78 3.57
CA LYS A 129 -0.32 6.73 4.92
C LYS A 129 -0.77 7.92 5.75
N GLN A 130 -0.58 9.14 5.25
CA GLN A 130 -1.03 10.36 5.93
C GLN A 130 -2.55 10.35 6.18
N GLN A 131 -3.32 9.86 5.20
CA GLN A 131 -4.76 9.65 5.36
C GLN A 131 -5.07 8.66 6.49
N ASN A 132 -4.32 7.56 6.59
CA ASN A 132 -4.51 6.56 7.64
C ASN A 132 -4.23 7.14 9.03
N GLU A 133 -3.09 7.82 9.19
CA GLU A 133 -2.69 8.47 10.45
C GLU A 133 -3.79 9.43 10.92
N PHE A 134 -4.25 10.32 10.05
CA PHE A 134 -5.34 11.24 10.37
C PHE A 134 -6.64 10.53 10.78
N LEU A 135 -7.04 9.47 10.05
CA LEU A 135 -8.26 8.73 10.38
C LEU A 135 -8.15 7.98 11.70
N ARG A 136 -6.98 7.44 12.02
CA ARG A 136 -6.70 6.75 13.29
C ARG A 136 -6.74 7.72 14.46
N ASP A 137 -6.13 8.90 14.31
CA ASP A 137 -6.22 9.97 15.30
C ASP A 137 -7.68 10.37 15.52
N LEU A 138 -8.44 10.57 14.43
CA LEU A 138 -9.85 10.92 14.52
C LEU A 138 -10.70 9.85 15.20
N ASP A 139 -10.44 8.56 14.94
CA ASP A 139 -11.15 7.45 15.60
C ASP A 139 -10.77 7.33 17.09
N SER A 140 -9.53 7.65 17.47
CA SER A 140 -9.11 7.63 18.89
C SER A 140 -9.78 8.70 19.75
N ILE A 141 -10.14 9.86 19.17
CA ILE A 141 -10.85 10.93 19.89
C ILE A 141 -12.29 10.50 20.23
N LYS A 142 -12.86 9.57 19.47
CA LYS A 142 -14.23 9.08 19.67
C LYS A 142 -14.37 8.15 20.88
N THR A 143 -13.26 7.61 21.39
CA THR A 143 -13.23 6.66 22.51
C THR A 143 -13.10 7.31 23.89
N ASP A 144 -13.05 8.65 23.97
CA ASP A 144 -13.13 9.44 25.21
C ASP A 144 -14.50 10.13 25.36
#